data_AF-A0A8U0UEH5-F1
#
_entry.id   AF-A0A8U0UEH5-F1
#
_cell.length_a   1.000
_cell.length_b   1.000
_cell.length_c   1.000
_cell.angle_alpha   90.00
_cell.angle_beta   90.00
_cell.angle_gamma   90.00
#
_symmetry.space_group_name_H-M   'P 1'
#
loop_
_entity.id
_entity.type
_entity.pdbx_description
1 polymer ?
#
loop_
_entity_poly.entity_id
_entity_poly.type
_entity_poly.pdbx_seq_one_letter_code
_entity_poly.pdbx_strand_id
1 'polypeptide(L)'
;MTRIETNLTEVEIMVRRDKTPPKGPVSLTNENTQLDTTWETVVGDDQNYPGFAFVVLLSYKNLDSLKDSTSHQSQQLMSSAATVSVSNSNTTNLPQPVNLTFNHLQSSDVDPTCVYWSDENGPGVWSGRGCTSVMSNSNQTVCSCNHLSTFALLKGIHQRKGSGQLSLVMWVGVFVALTCVVLSLITTLWCRFVSRKRRGGHRRQQDVQLHRK
;
A
#
# COMPACT_ATOMS: atom_id res chain seq x y z
N MET A 1 -23.87 22.36 -14.97
CA MET A 1 -23.11 21.95 -13.77
C MET A 1 -23.98 22.30 -12.58
N THR A 2 -24.12 21.38 -11.64
CA THR A 2 -24.99 21.53 -10.45
C THR A 2 -24.14 21.22 -9.23
N ARG A 3 -24.12 22.16 -8.28
CA ARG A 3 -23.43 22.05 -7.01
C ARG A 3 -24.45 21.94 -5.89
N ILE A 4 -24.25 21.01 -4.96
CA ILE A 4 -25.07 20.83 -3.76
C ILE A 4 -24.11 20.75 -2.57
N GLU A 5 -24.37 21.57 -1.56
CA GLU A 5 -23.49 21.66 -0.39
C GLU A 5 -24.30 21.51 0.89
N THR A 6 -23.77 20.70 1.80
CA THR A 6 -24.27 20.53 3.17
C THR A 6 -23.17 20.81 4.17
N ASN A 7 -23.49 20.69 5.47
CA ASN A 7 -22.52 20.78 6.53
C ASN A 7 -21.47 19.64 6.51
N LEU A 8 -21.82 18.48 5.96
CA LEU A 8 -20.98 17.26 5.98
C LEU A 8 -20.47 16.83 4.61
N THR A 9 -21.09 17.29 3.54
CA THR A 9 -20.76 16.86 2.18
C THR A 9 -20.87 17.98 1.18
N GLU A 10 -20.09 17.86 0.11
CA GLU A 10 -20.17 18.74 -1.05
C GLU A 10 -20.20 17.88 -2.32
N VAL A 11 -21.15 18.16 -3.19
CA VAL A 11 -21.39 17.39 -4.41
C VAL A 11 -21.34 18.31 -5.61
N GLU A 12 -20.46 17.97 -6.55
CA GLU A 12 -20.40 18.56 -7.88
C GLU A 12 -20.89 17.56 -8.91
N ILE A 13 -21.79 18.00 -9.80
CA ILE A 13 -22.41 17.16 -10.82
C ILE A 13 -22.32 17.87 -12.17
N MET A 14 -21.81 17.15 -13.17
CA MET A 14 -21.89 17.58 -14.56
C MET A 14 -22.63 16.53 -15.38
N VAL A 15 -23.65 16.97 -16.12
CA VAL A 15 -24.42 16.14 -17.03
C VAL A 15 -24.31 16.72 -18.43
N ARG A 16 -24.04 15.87 -19.41
CA ARG A 16 -24.10 16.17 -20.85
C ARG A 16 -25.23 15.35 -21.46
N ARG A 17 -26.04 15.98 -22.29
CA ARG A 17 -27.15 15.34 -23.02
C ARG A 17 -26.96 15.67 -24.49
N ASP A 18 -26.51 14.70 -25.25
CA ASP A 18 -26.17 14.85 -26.66
C ASP A 18 -26.53 13.57 -27.41
N LYS A 19 -26.72 13.65 -28.73
CA LYS A 19 -27.00 12.47 -29.56
C LYS A 19 -25.78 11.55 -29.71
N THR A 20 -24.59 12.13 -29.58
CA THR A 20 -23.30 11.44 -29.73
C THR A 20 -22.49 11.53 -28.44
N PRO A 21 -21.67 10.52 -28.10
CA PRO A 21 -20.80 10.57 -26.93
C PRO A 21 -19.92 11.84 -26.93
N PRO A 22 -19.90 12.62 -25.82
CA PRO A 22 -18.97 13.73 -25.68
C PRO A 22 -17.52 13.21 -25.63
N LYS A 23 -16.56 14.09 -25.97
CA LYS A 23 -15.13 13.75 -26.04
C LYS A 23 -14.27 14.81 -25.37
N GLY A 24 -13.06 14.43 -24.97
CA GLY A 24 -12.07 15.33 -24.41
C GLY A 24 -12.16 15.50 -22.89
N PRO A 25 -11.41 16.46 -22.32
CA PRO A 25 -11.23 16.56 -20.88
C PRO A 25 -12.49 17.07 -20.17
N VAL A 26 -12.67 16.60 -18.93
CA VAL A 26 -13.67 17.09 -17.99
C VAL A 26 -13.07 17.15 -16.60
N SER A 27 -13.30 18.26 -15.91
CA SER A 27 -12.81 18.51 -14.57
C SER A 27 -13.94 18.96 -13.65
N LEU A 28 -14.03 18.37 -12.47
CA LEU A 28 -14.92 18.80 -11.39
C LEU A 28 -14.06 19.23 -10.21
N THR A 29 -14.37 20.38 -9.62
CA THR A 29 -13.58 20.93 -8.51
C THR A 29 -14.51 21.37 -7.41
N ASN A 30 -14.20 20.94 -6.18
CA ASN A 30 -14.81 21.42 -4.95
C ASN A 30 -13.73 22.07 -4.06
N GLU A 31 -14.06 22.46 -2.82
CA GLU A 31 -13.12 23.18 -1.94
C GLU A 31 -11.82 22.42 -1.64
N ASN A 32 -11.90 21.09 -1.50
CA ASN A 32 -10.79 20.26 -1.00
C ASN A 32 -10.28 19.23 -2.01
N THR A 33 -10.95 19.07 -3.14
CA THR A 33 -10.68 18.01 -4.11
C THR A 33 -11.02 18.45 -5.52
N GLN A 34 -10.12 18.16 -6.45
CA GLN A 34 -10.36 18.27 -7.88
C GLN A 34 -10.27 16.89 -8.51
N LEU A 35 -11.21 16.59 -9.41
CA LEU A 35 -11.24 15.41 -10.26
C LEU A 35 -10.96 15.86 -11.70
N ASP A 36 -9.96 15.26 -12.32
CA ASP A 36 -9.65 15.42 -13.74
C ASP A 36 -9.76 14.06 -14.46
N THR A 37 -10.55 14.01 -15.53
CA THR A 37 -10.75 12.81 -16.35
C THR A 37 -11.17 13.20 -17.78
N THR A 38 -11.59 12.22 -18.58
CA THR A 38 -12.02 12.38 -19.98
C THR A 38 -13.44 11.88 -20.16
N TRP A 39 -14.18 12.47 -21.10
CA TRP A 39 -15.53 12.01 -21.43
C TRP A 39 -15.54 10.57 -21.95
N GLU A 40 -14.47 10.13 -22.61
CA GLU A 40 -14.24 8.74 -23.01
C GLU A 40 -14.26 7.80 -21.81
N THR A 41 -13.66 8.20 -20.68
CA THR A 41 -13.69 7.41 -19.42
C THR A 41 -15.05 7.44 -18.75
N VAL A 42 -15.73 8.60 -18.79
CA VAL A 42 -17.05 8.83 -18.20
C VAL A 42 -18.16 8.05 -18.92
N VAL A 43 -18.08 7.95 -20.25
CA VAL A 43 -19.02 7.18 -21.07
C VAL A 43 -18.67 5.69 -21.01
N GLY A 44 -17.39 5.35 -21.17
CA GLY A 44 -16.95 3.95 -21.23
C GLY A 44 -17.24 3.32 -22.59
N ASP A 45 -18.26 2.49 -22.67
CA ASP A 45 -18.65 1.83 -23.92
C ASP A 45 -19.54 2.75 -24.78
N ASP A 46 -18.95 3.27 -25.86
CA ASP A 46 -19.62 4.15 -26.81
C ASP A 46 -20.73 3.45 -27.63
N GLN A 47 -20.75 2.12 -27.74
CA GLN A 47 -21.74 1.42 -28.57
C GLN A 47 -23.16 1.52 -28.02
N ASN A 48 -23.29 1.61 -26.70
CA ASN A 48 -24.57 1.54 -26.00
C ASN A 48 -24.93 2.88 -25.31
N TYR A 49 -24.51 4.00 -25.90
CA TYR A 49 -24.68 5.33 -25.34
C TYR A 49 -26.17 5.74 -25.25
N PRO A 50 -26.72 6.02 -24.05
CA PRO A 50 -28.14 6.29 -23.85
C PRO A 50 -28.58 7.73 -24.22
N GLY A 51 -27.70 8.53 -24.82
CA GLY A 51 -27.95 9.94 -25.16
C GLY A 51 -27.65 10.93 -24.01
N PHE A 52 -27.03 10.45 -22.93
CA PHE A 52 -26.53 11.30 -21.86
C PHE A 52 -25.34 10.66 -21.15
N ALA A 53 -24.49 11.50 -20.57
CA ALA A 53 -23.35 11.13 -19.73
C ALA A 53 -23.34 12.00 -18.48
N PHE A 54 -22.86 11.46 -17.35
CA PHE A 54 -22.71 12.25 -16.13
C PHE A 54 -21.43 11.88 -15.39
N VAL A 55 -20.91 12.87 -14.66
CA VAL A 55 -19.81 12.71 -13.72
C VAL A 55 -20.19 13.43 -12.42
N VAL A 56 -19.90 12.78 -11.31
CA VAL A 56 -20.20 13.22 -9.95
C VAL A 56 -18.91 13.15 -9.13
N LEU A 57 -18.61 14.24 -8.44
CA LEU A 57 -17.59 14.32 -7.41
C LEU A 57 -18.27 14.65 -6.08
N LEU A 58 -18.29 13.70 -5.17
CA LEU A 58 -18.79 13.86 -3.80
C LEU A 58 -17.59 13.94 -2.85
N SER A 59 -17.49 14.99 -2.05
CA SER A 59 -16.48 15.14 -1.00
C SER A 59 -17.13 15.13 0.37
N TYR A 60 -16.48 14.48 1.33
CA TYR A 60 -16.90 14.40 2.72
C TYR A 60 -16.08 15.38 3.56
N LYS A 61 -16.77 16.30 4.22
CA LYS A 61 -16.19 17.27 5.15
C LYS A 61 -15.97 16.59 6.51
N ASN A 62 -14.80 16.82 7.11
CA ASN A 62 -14.52 16.48 8.52
C ASN A 62 -14.68 14.98 8.89
N LEU A 63 -14.16 14.08 8.05
CA LEU A 63 -14.12 12.63 8.37
C LEU A 63 -13.19 12.30 9.55
N ASP A 64 -12.28 13.21 9.93
CA ASP A 64 -11.43 13.05 11.11
C ASP A 64 -12.25 12.91 12.41
N SER A 65 -13.46 13.50 12.46
CA SER A 65 -14.37 13.38 13.59
C SER A 65 -14.96 11.97 13.78
N LEU A 66 -14.88 11.11 12.77
CA LEU A 66 -15.41 9.73 12.82
C LEU A 66 -14.38 8.70 13.31
N LYS A 67 -13.21 9.15 13.78
CA LYS A 67 -12.14 8.26 14.21
C LYS A 67 -12.43 7.67 15.59
N ASP A 68 -12.77 6.39 15.63
CA ASP A 68 -12.81 5.62 16.87
C ASP A 68 -11.40 5.55 17.50
N SER A 69 -11.32 5.89 18.78
CA SER A 69 -10.06 6.10 19.52
C SER A 69 -9.35 4.80 19.92
N THR A 70 -9.86 3.65 19.49
CA THR A 70 -9.46 2.32 19.96
C THR A 70 -8.36 1.64 19.13
N SER A 71 -7.97 2.22 17.97
CA SER A 71 -6.93 1.63 17.10
C SER A 71 -5.53 2.22 17.38
N HIS A 72 -4.67 1.41 18.00
CA HIS A 72 -3.23 1.71 18.22
C HIS A 72 -2.39 1.80 16.94
N GLN A 73 -2.96 1.57 15.76
CA GLN A 73 -2.39 1.88 14.45
C GLN A 73 -3.32 2.86 13.74
N SER A 74 -3.31 4.10 14.20
CA SER A 74 -4.19 5.13 13.67
C SER A 74 -3.73 5.47 12.24
N GLN A 75 -4.39 4.90 11.23
CA GLN A 75 -4.37 5.42 9.87
C GLN A 75 -4.85 6.88 9.95
N GLN A 76 -3.92 7.81 9.81
CA GLN A 76 -4.23 9.24 9.90
C GLN A 76 -4.56 9.74 8.51
N LEU A 77 -5.79 10.19 8.32
CA LEU A 77 -6.22 10.90 7.12
C LEU A 77 -5.42 12.20 6.98
N MET A 78 -4.96 12.47 5.77
CA MET A 78 -4.30 13.73 5.38
C MET A 78 -5.19 14.61 4.50
N SER A 79 -6.32 14.08 4.02
CA SER A 79 -7.30 14.80 3.22
C SER A 79 -8.73 14.44 3.63
N SER A 80 -9.70 15.23 3.19
CA SER A 80 -11.08 14.75 3.03
C SER A 80 -11.12 13.51 2.12
N ALA A 81 -12.09 12.63 2.33
CA ALA A 81 -12.37 11.57 1.36
C ALA A 81 -13.29 12.09 0.27
N ALA A 82 -13.15 11.54 -0.93
CA ALA A 82 -14.00 11.89 -2.07
C ALA A 82 -14.40 10.64 -2.86
N THR A 83 -15.68 10.55 -3.20
CA THR A 83 -16.24 9.52 -4.08
C THR A 83 -16.41 10.06 -5.48
N VAL A 84 -15.95 9.28 -6.45
CA VAL A 84 -16.16 9.56 -7.88
C VAL A 84 -17.17 8.57 -8.43
N SER A 85 -18.17 9.09 -9.15
CA SER A 85 -19.16 8.28 -9.85
C SER A 85 -19.41 8.85 -11.25
N VAL A 86 -19.55 7.97 -12.24
CA VAL A 86 -19.72 8.35 -13.64
C VAL A 86 -20.77 7.44 -14.30
N SER A 87 -21.20 7.77 -15.52
CA SER A 87 -22.17 6.97 -16.29
C SER A 87 -21.66 5.59 -16.75
N ASN A 88 -20.34 5.41 -16.84
CA ASN A 88 -19.69 4.16 -17.21
C ASN A 88 -20.03 3.03 -16.23
N SER A 89 -20.52 1.91 -16.76
CA SER A 89 -20.88 0.73 -15.97
C SER A 89 -19.65 -0.08 -15.51
N ASN A 90 -18.52 0.02 -16.22
CA ASN A 90 -17.29 -0.67 -15.86
C ASN A 90 -16.40 0.25 -15.01
N THR A 91 -16.46 0.04 -13.70
CA THR A 91 -15.77 0.88 -12.72
C THR A 91 -14.45 0.28 -12.20
N THR A 92 -14.13 -0.97 -12.53
CA THR A 92 -13.05 -1.73 -11.86
C THR A 92 -11.75 -1.83 -12.66
N ASN A 93 -11.73 -1.43 -13.93
CA ASN A 93 -10.52 -1.32 -14.75
C ASN A 93 -10.74 -0.26 -15.85
N LEU A 94 -10.52 1.00 -15.50
CA LEU A 94 -10.67 2.10 -16.43
C LEU A 94 -9.54 2.07 -17.46
N PRO A 95 -9.83 2.27 -18.76
CA PRO A 95 -8.81 2.33 -19.81
C PRO A 95 -7.88 3.55 -19.65
N GLN A 96 -8.40 4.65 -19.11
CA GLN A 96 -7.62 5.79 -18.67
C GLN A 96 -7.91 6.03 -17.19
N PRO A 97 -6.88 6.26 -16.36
CA PRO A 97 -7.07 6.49 -14.95
C PRO A 97 -7.73 7.85 -14.69
N VAL A 98 -8.43 7.96 -13.56
CA VAL A 98 -8.91 9.24 -13.04
C VAL A 98 -7.82 9.87 -12.16
N ASN A 99 -7.67 11.19 -12.27
CA ASN A 99 -6.75 11.95 -11.43
C ASN A 99 -7.52 12.74 -10.39
N LEU A 100 -7.17 12.56 -9.12
CA LEU A 100 -7.73 13.27 -7.99
C LEU A 100 -6.64 14.10 -7.32
N THR A 101 -6.82 15.42 -7.31
CA THR A 101 -5.96 16.34 -6.57
C THR A 101 -6.62 16.64 -5.24
N PHE A 102 -5.98 16.23 -4.14
CA PHE A 102 -6.44 16.44 -2.78
C PHE A 102 -5.67 17.56 -2.11
N ASN A 103 -6.37 18.49 -1.46
CA ASN A 103 -5.78 19.43 -0.52
C ASN A 103 -5.49 18.72 0.80
N HIS A 104 -4.32 19.01 1.38
CA HIS A 104 -3.94 18.50 2.69
C HIS A 104 -4.70 19.26 3.78
N LEU A 105 -5.24 18.53 4.75
CA LEU A 105 -5.88 19.12 5.94
C LEU A 105 -4.89 19.91 6.80
N GLN A 106 -3.62 19.47 6.79
CA GLN A 106 -2.52 20.16 7.43
C GLN A 106 -1.27 19.97 6.57
N SER A 107 -0.49 21.05 6.38
CA SER A 107 0.76 20.96 5.64
C SER A 107 1.73 20.00 6.30
N SER A 108 2.34 19.14 5.50
CA SER A 108 3.18 18.05 5.99
C SER A 108 4.23 17.67 4.96
N ASP A 109 5.46 17.51 5.40
CA ASP A 109 6.58 16.99 4.59
C ASP A 109 6.61 15.44 4.56
N VAL A 110 5.58 14.78 5.10
CA VAL A 110 5.45 13.31 5.04
C VAL A 110 4.81 12.89 3.72
N ASP A 111 5.42 11.93 3.04
CA ASP A 111 4.90 11.31 1.82
C ASP A 111 3.50 10.72 2.08
N PRO A 112 2.44 11.22 1.42
CA PRO A 112 1.11 10.67 1.54
C PRO A 112 0.92 9.45 0.63
N THR A 113 0.04 8.55 1.05
CA THR A 113 -0.37 7.38 0.27
C THR A 113 -1.79 7.58 -0.23
N CYS A 114 -1.96 7.53 -1.56
CA CYS A 114 -3.27 7.47 -2.20
C CYS A 114 -3.94 6.13 -1.91
N VAL A 115 -5.15 6.16 -1.35
CA VAL A 115 -5.91 4.96 -1.00
C VAL A 115 -7.37 5.07 -1.45
N TYR A 116 -8.03 3.93 -1.55
CA TYR A 116 -9.47 3.80 -1.75
C TYR A 116 -10.10 2.89 -0.71
N TRP A 117 -11.40 3.05 -0.48
CA TRP A 117 -12.17 2.22 0.42
C TRP A 117 -12.52 0.88 -0.26
N SER A 118 -11.96 -0.23 0.24
CA SER A 118 -12.08 -1.56 -0.35
C SER A 118 -12.90 -2.50 0.53
N ASP A 119 -13.95 -3.09 -0.04
CA ASP A 119 -14.81 -4.08 0.64
C ASP A 119 -14.41 -5.55 0.36
N GLU A 120 -13.36 -5.79 -0.42
CA GLU A 120 -12.96 -7.14 -0.85
C GLU A 120 -12.66 -8.14 0.29
N ASN A 121 -12.30 -7.68 1.49
CA ASN A 121 -11.83 -8.52 2.60
C ASN A 121 -12.69 -8.43 3.88
N GLY A 122 -13.94 -7.96 3.79
CA GLY A 122 -14.84 -7.80 4.95
C GLY A 122 -15.25 -6.34 5.18
N PRO A 123 -15.52 -5.90 6.43
CA PRO A 123 -15.86 -4.50 6.69
C PRO A 123 -14.72 -3.61 6.19
N GLY A 124 -15.07 -2.66 5.31
CA GLY A 124 -14.12 -2.05 4.39
C GLY A 124 -12.82 -1.53 5.00
N VAL A 125 -11.76 -1.62 4.21
CA VAL A 125 -10.40 -1.23 4.59
C VAL A 125 -9.81 -0.31 3.53
N TRP A 126 -9.08 0.71 3.95
CA TRP A 126 -8.28 1.54 3.04
C TRP A 126 -7.19 0.71 2.34
N SER A 127 -7.21 0.66 1.01
CA SER A 127 -6.24 -0.04 0.18
C SER A 127 -5.58 0.91 -0.82
N GLY A 128 -4.28 0.74 -1.07
CA GLY A 128 -3.57 1.50 -2.12
C GLY A 128 -3.59 0.83 -3.50
N ARG A 129 -4.29 -0.31 -3.66
CA ARG A 129 -4.28 -1.06 -4.94
C ARG A 129 -4.92 -0.25 -6.07
N GLY A 130 -4.28 -0.26 -7.23
CA GLY A 130 -4.77 0.47 -8.41
C GLY A 130 -4.64 2.00 -8.32
N CYS A 131 -4.04 2.54 -7.26
CA CYS A 131 -3.82 3.97 -7.06
C CYS A 131 -2.33 4.28 -6.86
N THR A 132 -1.87 5.40 -7.40
CA THR A 132 -0.49 5.88 -7.27
C THR A 132 -0.47 7.40 -7.05
N SER A 133 0.45 7.90 -6.22
CA SER A 133 0.71 9.34 -6.16
C SER A 133 1.62 9.73 -7.32
N VAL A 134 1.14 10.62 -8.18
CA VAL A 134 1.90 11.08 -9.37
C VAL A 134 2.62 12.41 -9.11
N MET A 135 2.11 13.20 -8.15
CA MET A 135 2.72 14.44 -7.70
C MET A 135 2.33 14.68 -6.25
N SER A 136 3.25 15.16 -5.43
CA SER A 136 2.96 15.61 -4.08
C SER A 136 3.81 16.83 -3.74
N ASN A 137 3.17 17.83 -3.13
CA ASN A 137 3.83 18.97 -2.49
C ASN A 137 3.35 19.04 -1.02
N SER A 138 3.77 20.08 -0.29
CA SER A 138 3.44 20.22 1.14
C SER A 138 1.96 20.44 1.45
N ASN A 139 1.15 20.79 0.44
CA ASN A 139 -0.23 21.24 0.60
C ASN A 139 -1.22 20.41 -0.24
N GLN A 140 -0.75 19.67 -1.24
CA GLN A 140 -1.57 18.97 -2.22
C GLN A 140 -0.89 17.71 -2.71
N THR A 141 -1.69 16.71 -3.03
CA THR A 141 -1.24 15.47 -3.69
C THR A 141 -2.19 15.12 -4.81
N VAL A 142 -1.61 14.72 -5.95
CA VAL A 142 -2.33 14.19 -7.09
C VAL A 142 -2.23 12.67 -7.08
N CYS A 143 -3.38 12.02 -7.01
CA CYS A 143 -3.55 10.58 -7.08
C CYS A 143 -4.05 10.18 -8.47
N SER A 144 -3.45 9.16 -9.07
CA SER A 144 -3.93 8.54 -10.30
C SER A 144 -4.42 7.12 -10.00
N CYS A 145 -5.69 6.86 -10.26
CA CYS A 145 -6.36 5.59 -9.93
C CYS A 145 -7.05 4.98 -11.16
N ASN A 146 -6.95 3.66 -11.32
CA ASN A 146 -7.51 2.94 -12.48
C ASN A 146 -8.91 2.36 -12.25
N HIS A 147 -9.62 2.82 -11.22
CA HIS A 147 -10.98 2.41 -10.89
C HIS A 147 -11.75 3.59 -10.29
N LEU A 148 -13.06 3.41 -10.08
CA LEU A 148 -13.91 4.39 -9.40
C LEU A 148 -14.28 3.87 -8.02
N SER A 149 -14.11 4.71 -7.00
CA SER A 149 -14.34 4.37 -5.61
C SER A 149 -14.46 5.63 -4.75
N THR A 150 -14.39 5.46 -3.44
CA THR A 150 -14.14 6.51 -2.46
C THR A 150 -12.65 6.53 -2.13
N PHE A 151 -12.01 7.67 -2.38
CA PHE A 151 -10.57 7.87 -2.28
C PHE A 151 -10.22 8.81 -1.14
N ALA A 152 -9.01 8.69 -0.61
CA ALA A 152 -8.44 9.63 0.36
C ALA A 152 -6.90 9.58 0.34
N LEU A 153 -6.29 10.56 1.01
CA LEU A 153 -4.89 10.50 1.40
C LEU A 153 -4.76 9.97 2.82
N LEU A 154 -3.92 8.97 3.00
CA LEU A 154 -3.41 8.58 4.32
C LEU A 154 -1.99 9.08 4.48
N LYS A 155 -1.63 9.42 5.72
CA LYS A 155 -0.24 9.59 6.10
C LYS A 155 0.50 8.32 5.74
N GLY A 156 1.58 8.47 4.97
CA GLY A 156 2.42 7.36 4.60
C GLY A 156 2.82 6.60 5.83
N ILE A 157 2.14 5.47 6.08
CA ILE A 157 2.77 4.39 6.80
C ILE A 157 3.91 4.08 5.84
N HIS A 158 5.15 4.40 6.20
CA HIS A 158 6.25 3.66 5.64
C HIS A 158 5.86 2.21 5.91
N GLN A 159 5.25 1.56 4.91
CA GLN A 159 5.39 0.15 4.66
C GLN A 159 6.89 0.03 4.76
N ARG A 160 7.36 -0.36 5.95
CA ARG A 160 8.73 -0.66 6.24
C ARG A 160 9.00 -1.72 5.21
N LYS A 161 9.49 -1.32 4.04
CA LYS A 161 9.96 -2.20 2.99
C LYS A 161 10.87 -3.12 3.78
N GLY A 162 10.37 -4.32 4.02
CA GLY A 162 10.89 -5.25 5.01
C GLY A 162 12.14 -5.87 4.42
N SER A 163 13.15 -5.06 4.13
CA SER A 163 14.27 -5.46 3.28
C SER A 163 15.55 -4.70 3.63
N GLY A 164 15.77 -4.43 4.91
CA GLY A 164 17.04 -3.86 5.37
C GLY A 164 17.32 -4.17 6.84
N GLN A 165 16.51 -3.64 7.76
CA GLN A 165 16.81 -3.73 9.19
C GLN A 165 16.50 -5.10 9.80
N LEU A 166 15.38 -5.74 9.43
CA LEU A 166 15.08 -7.12 9.86
C LEU A 166 16.04 -8.14 9.22
N SER A 167 16.47 -7.90 7.98
CA SER A 167 17.48 -8.71 7.33
C SER A 167 18.81 -8.65 8.07
N LEU A 168 19.25 -7.46 8.52
CA LEU A 168 20.53 -7.32 9.23
C LEU A 168 20.55 -8.12 10.53
N VAL A 169 19.48 -8.07 11.33
CA VAL A 169 19.37 -8.87 12.56
C VAL A 169 19.35 -10.36 12.26
N MET A 170 18.64 -10.80 11.21
CA MET A 170 18.66 -12.20 10.78
C MET A 170 20.05 -12.64 10.30
N TRP A 171 20.76 -11.81 9.53
CA TRP A 171 22.12 -12.10 9.07
C TRP A 171 23.11 -12.22 10.24
N VAL A 172 23.07 -11.30 11.21
CA VAL A 172 23.91 -11.36 12.42
C VAL A 172 23.63 -12.64 13.21
N GLY A 173 22.35 -13.00 13.37
CA GLY A 173 21.96 -14.26 14.03
C GLY A 173 22.54 -15.50 13.34
N VAL A 174 22.50 -15.53 12.00
CA VAL A 174 23.06 -16.65 11.21
C VAL A 174 24.57 -16.76 11.38
N PHE A 175 25.32 -15.66 11.35
CA PHE A 175 26.78 -15.68 11.54
C PHE A 175 27.17 -16.17 12.94
N VAL A 176 26.46 -15.73 13.98
CA VAL A 176 26.72 -16.17 15.36
C VAL A 176 26.42 -17.68 15.52
N ALA A 177 25.32 -18.16 14.94
CA ALA A 177 25.01 -19.59 14.96
C ALA A 177 26.06 -20.43 14.23
N LEU A 178 26.49 -20.00 13.03
CA LEU A 178 27.51 -20.69 12.24
C LEU A 178 28.85 -20.78 12.98
N THR A 179 29.31 -19.68 13.58
CA THR A 179 30.57 -19.68 14.34
C THR A 179 30.53 -20.62 15.54
N CYS A 180 29.41 -20.65 16.26
CA CYS A 180 29.20 -21.58 17.39
C CYS A 180 29.25 -23.06 16.95
N VAL A 181 28.61 -23.39 15.82
CA VAL A 181 28.63 -24.75 15.26
C VAL A 181 30.05 -25.16 14.87
N VAL A 182 30.80 -24.28 14.19
CA VAL A 182 32.18 -24.57 13.78
C VAL A 182 33.08 -24.83 14.98
N LEU A 183 33.00 -24.02 16.03
CA LEU A 183 33.79 -24.22 17.25
C LEU A 183 33.42 -25.53 17.96
N SER A 184 32.14 -25.89 17.99
CA SER A 184 31.66 -27.16 18.52
C SER A 184 32.18 -28.36 17.71
N LEU A 185 32.29 -28.25 16.38
CA LEU A 185 32.87 -29.28 15.53
C LEU A 185 34.38 -29.40 15.73
N ILE A 186 35.11 -28.28 15.82
CA ILE A 186 36.56 -28.30 16.06
C ILE A 186 36.87 -28.93 17.41
N THR A 187 36.17 -28.52 18.47
CA THR A 187 36.36 -29.09 19.82
C THR A 187 36.06 -30.58 19.86
N THR A 188 34.97 -31.03 19.24
CA THR A 188 34.65 -32.47 19.17
C THR A 188 35.68 -33.25 18.36
N LEU A 189 36.19 -32.72 17.24
CA LEU A 189 37.24 -33.35 16.45
C LEU A 189 38.57 -33.41 17.21
N TRP A 190 38.95 -32.35 17.92
CA TRP A 190 40.14 -32.35 18.77
C TRP A 190 40.00 -33.34 19.93
N CYS A 191 38.87 -33.35 20.64
CA CYS A 191 38.60 -34.33 21.67
C CYS A 191 38.66 -35.76 21.12
N ARG A 192 38.12 -36.02 19.92
CA ARG A 192 38.22 -37.32 19.25
C ARG A 192 39.65 -37.65 18.83
N PHE A 193 40.43 -36.69 18.35
CA PHE A 193 41.82 -36.90 17.96
C PHE A 193 42.71 -37.22 19.17
N VAL A 194 42.59 -36.46 20.25
CA VAL A 194 43.31 -36.71 21.51
C VAL A 194 42.86 -38.05 22.11
N SER A 195 41.55 -38.35 22.10
CA SER A 195 41.03 -39.64 22.57
C SER A 195 41.50 -40.81 21.70
N ARG A 196 41.60 -40.65 20.37
CA ARG A 196 42.18 -41.65 19.46
C ARG A 196 43.67 -41.85 19.72
N LYS A 197 44.42 -40.77 20.00
CA LYS A 197 45.84 -40.85 20.41
C LYS A 197 46.01 -41.57 21.75
N ARG A 198 45.11 -41.32 22.71
CA ARG A 198 45.07 -42.04 24.00
C ARG A 198 44.68 -43.52 23.83
N ARG A 199 43.71 -43.86 22.98
CA ARG A 199 43.36 -45.26 22.67
C ARG A 199 44.47 -45.98 21.89
N GLY A 200 45.18 -45.30 21.00
CA GLY A 200 46.37 -45.84 20.32
C GLY A 200 47.55 -46.07 21.27
N GLY A 201 47.70 -45.23 22.30
CA GLY A 201 48.66 -45.43 23.39
C GLY A 201 48.30 -46.62 24.30
N HIS A 202 47.01 -46.78 24.64
CA HIS A 202 46.56 -47.90 25.47
C HIS A 202 46.62 -49.26 24.73
N ARG A 203 46.34 -49.29 23.42
CA ARG A 203 46.48 -50.51 22.59
C ARG A 203 47.95 -50.96 22.46
N ARG A 204 48.89 -50.02 22.27
CA ARG A 204 50.33 -50.33 22.28
C ARG A 204 50.81 -50.89 23.62
N GLN A 205 50.20 -50.49 24.73
CA GLN A 205 50.58 -50.97 26.06
C GLN A 205 50.04 -52.39 26.35
N GLN A 206 48.96 -52.81 25.67
CA GLN A 206 48.43 -54.18 25.72
C GLN A 206 49.23 -55.15 24.83
N ASP A 207 49.68 -54.73 23.65
CA ASP A 207 50.54 -55.56 22.78
C ASP A 207 51.94 -55.81 23.37
N VAL A 208 52.52 -54.82 24.07
CA VAL A 208 53.82 -54.98 24.75
C VAL A 208 53.75 -55.96 25.92
N GLN A 209 52.59 -56.11 26.57
CA GLN A 209 52.39 -57.08 27.66
C GLN A 209 52.05 -58.49 27.17
N LEU A 210 51.53 -58.65 25.94
CA LEU A 210 51.28 -59.97 25.35
C LEU A 210 52.55 -60.64 24.79
N HIS A 211 53.54 -59.86 24.35
CA HIS A 211 54.84 -60.36 23.88
C HIS A 211 55.85 -60.64 25.01
N ARG A 212 55.48 -60.42 26.28
CA ARG A 212 56.33 -60.64 27.47
C ARG A 212 55.83 -61.81 28.35
N LYS A 213 55.06 -62.73 27.78
CA LYS A 213 54.71 -64.02 28.37
C LYS A 213 55.38 -65.15 27.61
#